data_AF-M6F5V9-F1
#
_entry.id   AF-M6F5V9-F1
#
_cell.length_a   1.000
_cell.length_b   1.000
_cell.length_c   1.000
_cell.angle_alpha   90.00
_cell.angle_beta   90.00
_cell.angle_gamma   90.00
#
_symmetry.space_group_name_H-M   'P 1'
#
loop_
_entity.id
_entity.type
_entity.pdbx_description
1 polymer ?
#
loop_
_entity_poly.entity_id
_entity_poly.type
_entity_poly.pdbx_seq_one_letter_code
_entity_poly.pdbx_strand_id
1 'polypeptide(L)'
;MKDTIEEDKRKQRLKQLFAVGRNIGYSKENLEEISSSLGMGGKLSKLSGIQIQRILNSLKKGHPGAFRRPQERDRKRSIPKSQMFSIPSVDQKEMTEILLSQINKIAPYKISLESMAQKTFKTSSEKLSFHQYQSLIEALKSMKFRFERDSFLRKDSQL
;
A
#
# COMPACT_ATOMS: atom_id res chain seq x y z
N MET A 1 -41.83 -6.68 19.10
CA MET A 1 -40.51 -7.37 19.11
C MET A 1 -40.22 -8.18 17.83
N LYS A 2 -41.23 -8.67 17.07
CA LYS A 2 -40.99 -9.38 15.80
C LYS A 2 -40.59 -8.44 14.65
N ASP A 3 -41.17 -7.25 14.59
CA ASP A 3 -40.95 -6.29 13.50
C ASP A 3 -39.51 -5.75 13.47
N THR A 4 -38.90 -5.54 14.64
CA THR A 4 -37.50 -5.10 14.77
C THR A 4 -36.51 -6.14 14.25
N ILE A 5 -36.76 -7.43 14.52
CA ILE A 5 -35.90 -8.53 14.05
C ILE A 5 -35.99 -8.68 12.53
N GLU A 6 -37.17 -8.54 11.95
CA GLU A 6 -37.34 -8.59 10.49
C GLU A 6 -36.69 -7.39 9.80
N GLU A 7 -36.80 -6.20 10.39
CA GLU A 7 -36.17 -5.01 9.86
C GLU A 7 -34.64 -5.08 9.90
N ASP A 8 -34.06 -5.63 10.97
CA ASP A 8 -32.62 -5.84 11.08
C ASP A 8 -32.11 -6.86 10.06
N LYS A 9 -32.84 -7.97 9.86
CA LYS A 9 -32.54 -8.94 8.79
C LYS A 9 -32.62 -8.30 7.41
N ARG A 10 -33.60 -7.43 7.16
CA ARG A 10 -33.73 -6.66 5.91
C ARG A 10 -32.52 -5.75 5.69
N LYS A 11 -32.12 -4.99 6.70
CA LYS A 11 -30.93 -4.11 6.66
C LYS A 11 -29.66 -4.92 6.38
N GLN A 12 -29.50 -6.08 7.02
CA GLN A 12 -28.36 -6.96 6.78
C GLN A 12 -28.32 -7.47 5.34
N ARG A 13 -29.45 -7.90 4.78
CA ARG A 13 -29.54 -8.33 3.37
C ARG A 13 -29.25 -7.19 2.40
N LEU A 14 -29.70 -5.97 2.72
CA LEU A 14 -29.41 -4.79 1.90
C LEU A 14 -27.90 -4.48 1.89
N LYS A 15 -27.23 -4.55 3.05
CA LYS A 15 -25.76 -4.42 3.14
C LYS A 15 -25.06 -5.49 2.30
N GLN A 16 -25.53 -6.74 2.36
CA GLN A 16 -24.99 -7.83 1.55
C GLN A 16 -25.16 -7.57 0.05
N LEU A 17 -26.32 -7.05 -0.38
CA LEU A 17 -26.58 -6.70 -1.78
C LEU A 17 -25.56 -5.68 -2.31
N PHE A 18 -25.31 -4.61 -1.55
CA PHE A 18 -24.30 -3.61 -1.94
C PHE A 18 -22.87 -4.18 -1.95
N ALA A 19 -22.53 -5.03 -0.97
CA ALA A 19 -21.21 -5.67 -0.92
C ALA A 19 -20.97 -6.59 -2.13
N VAL A 20 -21.98 -7.40 -2.49
CA VAL A 20 -21.94 -8.28 -3.67
C VAL A 20 -21.89 -7.46 -4.95
N GLY A 21 -22.73 -6.42 -5.09
CA GLY A 21 -22.72 -5.53 -6.24
C GLY A 21 -21.35 -4.91 -6.47
N ARG A 22 -20.71 -4.41 -5.40
CA ARG A 22 -19.34 -3.88 -5.47
C ARG A 22 -18.31 -4.92 -5.89
N ASN A 23 -18.45 -6.17 -5.45
CA ASN A 23 -17.54 -7.25 -5.87
C ASN A 23 -17.67 -7.60 -7.36
N ILE A 24 -18.81 -7.32 -7.98
CA ILE A 24 -19.08 -7.56 -9.40
C ILE A 24 -18.80 -6.29 -10.25
N GLY A 25 -18.55 -5.14 -9.60
CA GLY A 25 -18.35 -3.86 -10.28
C GLY A 25 -19.66 -3.12 -10.61
N TYR A 26 -20.77 -3.50 -9.97
CA TYR A 26 -22.06 -2.84 -10.17
C TYR A 26 -22.20 -1.61 -9.28
N SER A 27 -22.66 -0.52 -9.90
CA SER A 27 -23.09 0.67 -9.19
C SER A 27 -24.49 0.47 -8.59
N LYS A 28 -24.96 1.48 -7.85
CA LYS A 28 -26.32 1.45 -7.28
C LYS A 28 -27.38 1.44 -8.37
N GLU A 29 -27.15 2.17 -9.45
CA GLU A 29 -28.03 2.30 -10.61
C GLU A 29 -28.22 0.93 -11.29
N ASN A 30 -27.12 0.19 -11.49
CA ASN A 30 -27.17 -1.17 -12.04
C ASN A 30 -28.02 -2.12 -11.18
N LEU A 31 -27.93 -1.99 -9.85
CA LEU A 31 -28.74 -2.80 -8.93
C LEU A 31 -30.23 -2.39 -8.96
N GLU A 32 -30.53 -1.10 -9.14
CA GLU A 32 -31.89 -0.59 -9.32
C GLU A 32 -32.49 -1.03 -10.67
N GLU A 33 -31.67 -1.10 -11.72
CA GLU A 33 -32.06 -1.64 -13.02
C GLU A 33 -32.41 -3.13 -12.92
N ILE A 34 -31.59 -3.94 -12.25
CA ILE A 34 -31.87 -5.37 -12.01
C ILE A 34 -33.14 -5.54 -11.16
N SER A 35 -33.34 -4.67 -10.16
CA SER A 35 -34.58 -4.67 -9.39
C SER A 35 -35.80 -4.40 -10.28
N SER A 36 -35.66 -3.45 -11.20
CA SER A 36 -36.73 -3.07 -12.14
C SER A 36 -37.01 -4.17 -13.17
N SER A 37 -35.98 -4.82 -13.71
CA SER A 37 -36.12 -5.95 -14.65
C SER A 37 -36.78 -7.18 -14.01
N LEU A 38 -36.71 -7.31 -12.68
CA LEU A 38 -37.39 -8.35 -11.91
C LEU A 38 -38.81 -7.97 -11.47
N GLY A 39 -39.33 -6.83 -11.94
CA GLY A 39 -40.67 -6.34 -11.59
C GLY A 39 -40.80 -5.81 -10.16
N MET A 40 -39.68 -5.47 -9.51
CA MET A 40 -39.63 -4.98 -8.12
C MET A 40 -39.43 -3.45 -8.06
N GLY A 41 -39.85 -2.73 -9.10
CA GLY A 41 -39.50 -1.33 -9.37
C GLY A 41 -39.45 -0.40 -8.16
N GLY A 42 -38.49 0.52 -8.17
CA GLY A 42 -38.29 1.54 -7.14
C GLY A 42 -36.90 1.54 -6.51
N LYS A 43 -36.70 2.40 -5.51
CA LYS A 43 -35.43 2.53 -4.77
C LYS A 43 -35.13 1.27 -3.96
N LEU A 44 -33.88 0.78 -4.00
CA LEU A 44 -33.45 -0.41 -3.24
C LEU A 44 -33.74 -0.33 -1.73
N SER A 45 -33.77 0.89 -1.17
CA SER A 45 -34.05 1.13 0.25
C SER A 45 -35.48 0.77 0.68
N LYS A 46 -36.43 0.76 -0.26
CA LYS A 46 -37.84 0.45 -0.04
C LYS A 46 -38.18 -1.03 -0.22
N LEU A 47 -37.23 -1.84 -0.68
CA LEU A 47 -37.45 -3.26 -0.90
C LEU A 47 -37.63 -4.03 0.41
N SER A 48 -38.54 -4.99 0.38
CA SER A 48 -38.73 -5.97 1.45
C SER A 48 -37.55 -6.96 1.51
N GLY A 49 -37.38 -7.62 2.65
CA GLY A 49 -36.31 -8.60 2.82
C GLY A 49 -36.39 -9.77 1.84
N ILE A 50 -37.58 -10.10 1.33
CA ILE A 50 -37.81 -11.16 0.34
C ILE A 50 -37.40 -10.68 -1.05
N GLN A 51 -37.73 -9.44 -1.41
CA GLN A 51 -37.33 -8.83 -2.68
C GLN A 51 -35.80 -8.73 -2.79
N ILE A 52 -35.13 -8.25 -1.73
CA ILE A 52 -33.66 -8.19 -1.69
C ILE A 52 -33.05 -9.60 -1.85
N GLN A 53 -33.66 -10.62 -1.24
CA GLN A 53 -33.18 -12.00 -1.37
C GLN A 53 -33.34 -12.54 -2.80
N ARG A 54 -34.42 -12.17 -3.50
CA ARG A 54 -34.61 -12.55 -4.91
C ARG A 54 -33.55 -11.93 -5.81
N ILE A 55 -33.19 -10.66 -5.59
CA ILE A 55 -32.10 -10.00 -6.31
C ILE A 55 -30.77 -10.71 -6.04
N LEU A 56 -30.45 -11.00 -4.77
CA LEU A 56 -29.26 -11.76 -4.40
C LEU A 56 -29.21 -13.14 -5.07
N ASN A 57 -30.34 -13.83 -5.17
CA ASN A 57 -30.40 -15.14 -5.85
C ASN A 57 -30.17 -15.01 -7.35
N SER A 58 -30.67 -13.95 -7.99
CA SER A 58 -30.40 -13.65 -9.41
C SER A 58 -28.91 -13.38 -9.64
N LEU A 59 -28.31 -12.53 -8.80
CA LEU A 59 -26.88 -12.23 -8.85
C LEU A 59 -26.02 -13.48 -8.59
N LYS A 60 -26.46 -14.38 -7.70
CA LYS A 60 -25.75 -15.64 -7.42
C LYS A 60 -25.75 -16.60 -8.61
N LYS A 61 -26.82 -16.59 -9.41
CA LYS A 61 -26.89 -17.37 -10.66
C LYS A 61 -25.94 -16.81 -11.72
N GLY A 62 -25.92 -15.48 -11.91
CA GLY A 62 -25.06 -14.84 -12.92
C GLY A 62 -23.59 -14.73 -12.51
N HIS A 63 -23.32 -14.55 -11.22
CA HIS A 63 -21.98 -14.29 -10.67
C HIS A 63 -21.72 -15.15 -9.42
N PRO A 64 -21.69 -16.49 -9.53
CA PRO A 64 -21.47 -17.37 -8.39
C PRO A 64 -20.14 -17.07 -7.66
N GLY A 65 -19.13 -16.56 -8.38
CA GLY A 65 -17.84 -16.15 -7.83
C GLY A 65 -17.91 -14.98 -6.85
N ALA A 66 -18.89 -14.08 -6.96
CA ALA A 66 -19.06 -12.93 -6.06
C ALA A 66 -19.66 -13.30 -4.70
N PHE A 67 -20.24 -14.50 -4.59
CA PHE A 67 -20.83 -15.07 -3.38
C PHE A 67 -19.94 -16.09 -2.69
N ARG A 68 -18.87 -16.53 -3.36
CA ARG A 68 -17.82 -17.26 -2.65
C ARG A 68 -17.25 -16.29 -1.62
N ARG A 69 -17.12 -16.75 -0.36
CA ARG A 69 -16.17 -16.10 0.57
C ARG A 69 -14.89 -15.94 -0.24
N PRO A 70 -14.21 -14.79 -0.23
CA PRO A 70 -12.87 -14.77 -0.77
C PRO A 70 -12.13 -15.91 -0.06
N GLN A 71 -11.93 -17.03 -0.76
CA GLN A 71 -10.84 -17.96 -0.50
C GLN A 71 -9.70 -17.01 -0.30
N GLU A 72 -9.23 -16.90 0.95
CA GLU A 72 -8.37 -15.83 1.46
C GLU A 72 -7.73 -15.16 0.27
N ARG A 73 -8.29 -14.02 -0.20
CA ARG A 73 -7.67 -13.28 -1.31
C ARG A 73 -6.22 -13.36 -0.97
N ASP A 74 -5.43 -14.06 -1.81
CA ASP A 74 -4.04 -14.39 -1.52
C ASP A 74 -3.54 -13.20 -0.77
N ARG A 75 -3.45 -13.35 0.56
CA ARG A 75 -3.02 -12.25 1.40
C ARG A 75 -1.60 -12.19 0.89
N LYS A 76 -1.34 -11.32 -0.10
CA LYS A 76 -0.03 -10.74 -0.33
C LYS A 76 0.40 -10.45 1.08
N ARG A 77 1.27 -11.35 1.56
CA ARG A 77 1.38 -11.73 2.97
C ARG A 77 1.17 -10.46 3.76
N SER A 78 0.16 -10.42 4.62
CA SER A 78 0.19 -9.45 5.70
C SER A 78 1.41 -9.87 6.52
N ILE A 79 2.58 -9.44 6.04
CA ILE A 79 3.86 -9.60 6.68
C ILE A 79 3.61 -9.00 8.06
N PRO A 80 3.90 -9.75 9.13
CA PRO A 80 3.80 -9.20 10.46
C PRO A 80 4.55 -7.87 10.48
N LYS A 81 3.86 -6.76 10.80
CA LYS A 81 4.47 -5.43 10.91
C LYS A 81 5.55 -5.38 12.01
N SER A 82 5.67 -6.44 12.79
CA SER A 82 6.79 -6.72 13.67
C SER A 82 7.78 -7.63 12.92
N GLN A 83 8.98 -7.12 12.65
CA GLN A 83 10.18 -7.92 12.33
C GLN A 83 10.49 -8.23 10.86
N MET A 84 10.03 -7.41 9.91
CA MET A 84 10.85 -7.19 8.71
C MET A 84 11.88 -6.11 9.05
N PHE A 85 13.06 -6.52 9.51
CA PHE A 85 14.26 -5.78 9.15
C PHE A 85 14.32 -5.86 7.62
N SER A 86 13.67 -4.92 6.94
CA SER A 86 13.69 -4.84 5.49
C SER A 86 15.15 -4.79 5.10
N ILE A 87 15.67 -5.84 4.47
CA ILE A 87 17.07 -5.90 4.07
C ILE A 87 17.28 -4.83 3.00
N PRO A 88 18.40 -4.09 2.99
CA PRO A 88 18.69 -3.12 1.94
C PRO A 88 18.62 -3.79 0.56
N SER A 89 18.00 -3.13 -0.41
CA SER A 89 17.93 -3.67 -1.78
C SER A 89 19.31 -3.69 -2.44
N VAL A 90 19.47 -4.48 -3.50
CA VAL A 90 20.70 -4.51 -4.31
C VAL A 90 21.01 -3.11 -4.83
N ASP A 91 20.02 -2.42 -5.39
CA ASP A 91 20.15 -1.04 -5.90
C ASP A 91 20.63 -0.06 -4.82
N GLN A 92 20.16 -0.21 -3.58
CA GLN A 92 20.60 0.64 -2.47
C GLN A 92 22.09 0.44 -2.17
N LYS A 93 22.55 -0.81 -2.15
CA LYS A 93 23.97 -1.16 -1.94
C LYS A 93 24.84 -0.59 -3.05
N GLU A 94 24.47 -0.84 -4.30
CA GLU A 94 25.20 -0.34 -5.47
C GLU A 94 25.26 1.20 -5.50
N MET A 95 24.13 1.88 -5.27
CA MET A 95 24.08 3.33 -5.21
C MET A 95 24.98 3.90 -4.11
N THR A 96 25.05 3.22 -2.97
CA THR A 96 25.89 3.63 -1.84
C THR A 96 27.38 3.49 -2.15
N GLU A 97 27.77 2.40 -2.81
CA GLU A 97 29.14 2.20 -3.28
C GLU A 97 29.56 3.26 -4.30
N ILE A 98 28.68 3.57 -5.26
CA ILE A 98 28.91 4.63 -6.26
C ILE A 98 29.08 5.98 -5.57
N LEU A 99 28.17 6.34 -4.66
CA LEU A 99 28.24 7.62 -3.94
C LEU A 99 29.51 7.72 -3.08
N LEU A 100 29.86 6.66 -2.34
CA LEU A 100 31.08 6.64 -1.54
C LEU A 100 32.34 6.77 -2.40
N SER A 101 32.38 6.09 -3.54
CA SER A 101 33.49 6.20 -4.49
C SER A 101 33.63 7.63 -5.02
N GLN A 102 32.53 8.28 -5.37
CA GLN A 102 32.52 9.67 -5.85
C GLN A 102 32.91 10.65 -4.75
N ILE A 103 32.32 10.54 -3.57
CA ILE A 103 32.58 11.43 -2.43
C ILE A 103 34.03 11.31 -1.98
N ASN A 104 34.58 10.11 -1.88
CA ASN A 104 35.97 9.92 -1.43
C ASN A 104 37.02 10.49 -2.40
N LYS A 105 36.65 10.83 -3.65
CA LYS A 105 37.53 11.55 -4.58
C LYS A 105 37.61 13.05 -4.29
N ILE A 106 36.61 13.62 -3.62
CA ILE A 106 36.47 15.06 -3.40
C ILE A 106 36.49 15.45 -1.91
N ALA A 107 36.22 14.49 -1.03
CA ALA A 107 36.17 14.73 0.41
C ALA A 107 37.57 14.92 0.99
N PRO A 108 37.73 15.78 2.00
CA PRO A 108 39.02 15.98 2.68
C PRO A 108 39.40 14.81 3.62
N TYR A 109 38.54 13.80 3.77
CA TYR A 109 38.76 12.62 4.59
C TYR A 109 38.02 11.42 4.00
N LYS A 110 38.49 10.21 4.37
CA LYS A 110 37.87 8.96 3.93
C LYS A 110 36.57 8.70 4.68
N ILE A 111 35.49 8.54 3.93
CA ILE A 111 34.15 8.19 4.39
C ILE A 111 33.90 6.72 4.07
N SER A 112 33.42 5.95 5.04
CA SER A 112 33.02 4.57 4.86
C SER A 112 31.60 4.34 5.38
N LEU A 113 30.90 3.39 4.76
CA LEU A 113 29.56 3.00 5.18
C LEU A 113 29.53 2.52 6.63
N GLU A 114 30.52 1.72 7.04
CA GLU A 114 30.61 1.21 8.42
C GLU A 114 30.75 2.36 9.43
N SER A 115 31.61 3.35 9.16
CA SER A 115 31.76 4.49 10.08
C SER A 115 30.47 5.29 10.21
N MET A 116 29.75 5.50 9.11
CA MET A 116 28.47 6.19 9.11
C MET A 116 27.39 5.40 9.86
N ALA A 117 27.29 4.09 9.60
CA ALA A 117 26.34 3.21 10.27
C ALA A 117 26.53 3.21 11.79
N GLN A 118 27.77 3.09 12.25
CA GLN A 118 28.12 3.09 13.67
C GLN A 118 27.82 4.45 14.33
N LYS A 119 28.19 5.55 13.68
CA LYS A 119 27.97 6.90 14.23
C LYS A 119 26.49 7.28 14.31
N THR A 120 25.72 6.95 13.27
CA THR A 120 24.32 7.38 13.16
C THR A 120 23.35 6.45 13.86
N PHE A 121 23.56 5.13 13.73
CA PHE A 121 22.61 4.12 14.19
C PHE A 121 23.16 3.19 15.27
N LYS A 122 24.43 3.35 15.67
CA LYS A 122 25.10 2.48 16.65
C LYS A 122 25.03 1.00 16.27
N THR A 123 25.11 0.71 14.97
CA THR A 123 25.02 -0.63 14.41
C THR A 123 26.00 -0.79 13.25
N SER A 124 26.31 -2.04 12.91
CA SER A 124 27.15 -2.36 11.75
C SER A 124 26.39 -2.15 10.45
N SER A 125 27.12 -1.78 9.39
CA SER A 125 26.57 -1.59 8.04
C SER A 125 25.83 -2.82 7.50
N GLU A 126 26.24 -4.03 7.90
CA GLU A 126 25.61 -5.29 7.52
C GLU A 126 24.22 -5.49 8.16
N LYS A 127 23.96 -4.84 9.30
CA LYS A 127 22.73 -4.96 10.09
C LYS A 127 21.77 -3.80 9.85
N LEU A 128 22.06 -2.92 8.88
CA LEU A 128 21.19 -1.81 8.54
C LEU A 128 19.90 -2.31 7.90
N SER A 129 18.78 -1.73 8.31
CA SER A 129 17.51 -1.86 7.60
C SER A 129 17.49 -0.97 6.35
N PHE A 130 16.55 -1.28 5.45
CA PHE A 130 16.26 -0.56 4.21
C PHE A 130 16.09 0.94 4.43
N HIS A 131 15.36 1.32 5.48
CA HIS A 131 15.13 2.73 5.81
C HIS A 131 16.38 3.41 6.34
N GLN A 132 17.18 2.72 7.16
CA GLN A 132 18.45 3.25 7.63
C GLN A 132 19.43 3.42 6.46
N TYR A 133 19.46 2.47 5.52
CA TYR A 133 20.26 2.56 4.31
C TYR A 133 19.82 3.74 3.43
N GLN A 134 18.52 3.93 3.25
CA GLN A 134 17.98 5.07 2.51
C GLN A 134 18.37 6.41 3.16
N SER A 135 18.31 6.50 4.49
CA SER A 135 18.74 7.69 5.22
C SER A 135 20.23 7.99 5.00
N LEU A 136 21.10 6.96 4.94
CA LEU A 136 22.52 7.15 4.63
C LEU A 136 22.74 7.58 3.17
N ILE A 137 21.98 7.04 2.22
CA ILE A 137 22.04 7.45 0.81
C ILE A 137 21.73 8.95 0.67
N GLU A 138 20.67 9.45 1.31
CA GLU A 138 20.32 10.86 1.25
C GLU A 138 21.39 11.75 1.93
N ALA A 139 21.97 11.28 3.04
CA ALA A 139 23.09 11.96 3.68
C ALA A 139 24.32 12.04 2.76
N LEU A 140 24.64 10.95 2.04
CA LEU A 140 25.73 10.90 1.08
C LEU A 140 25.48 11.86 -0.10
N LYS A 141 24.27 11.90 -0.67
CA LYS A 141 23.92 12.88 -1.72
C LYS A 141 24.13 14.32 -1.26
N SER A 142 23.70 14.64 -0.04
CA SER A 142 23.89 15.97 0.55
C SER A 142 25.37 16.30 0.78
N MET A 143 26.16 15.34 1.26
CA MET A 143 27.61 15.49 1.42
C MET A 143 28.32 15.72 0.09
N LYS A 144 27.98 14.94 -0.95
CA LYS A 144 28.53 15.11 -2.29
C LYS A 144 28.30 16.52 -2.80
N PHE A 145 27.06 17.00 -2.74
CA PHE A 145 26.70 18.35 -3.18
C PHE A 145 27.50 19.43 -2.43
N ARG A 146 27.66 19.30 -1.11
CA ARG A 146 28.47 20.23 -0.30
C ARG A 146 29.94 20.23 -0.73
N PHE A 147 30.55 19.05 -0.88
CA PHE A 147 31.96 18.97 -1.29
C PHE A 147 32.20 19.45 -2.72
N GLU A 148 31.28 19.19 -3.64
CA GLU A 148 31.36 19.72 -5.01
C GLU A 148 31.32 21.26 -5.00
N ARG A 149 30.39 21.85 -4.24
CA ARG A 149 30.31 23.30 -4.08
C ARG A 149 31.56 23.88 -3.43
N ASP A 150 32.06 23.29 -2.36
CA ASP A 150 33.25 23.77 -1.67
C ASP A 150 34.50 23.63 -2.55
N SER A 151 34.59 22.57 -3.36
CA SER A 151 35.66 22.36 -4.33
C SER A 151 35.65 23.40 -5.44
N PHE A 152 34.46 23.78 -5.93
CA PHE A 152 34.29 24.83 -6.92
C PHE A 152 34.77 26.19 -6.38
N LEU A 153 34.33 26.58 -5.19
CA LEU A 153 34.73 27.85 -4.55
C LEU A 153 36.24 27.93 -4.29
N ARG A 154 36.90 26.82 -3.94
CA ARG A 154 38.36 26.77 -3.79
C ARG A 154 39.10 27.00 -5.11
N LYS A 155 38.58 26.50 -6.23
CA LYS A 155 39.20 26.71 -7.55
C LYS A 155 39.08 28.17 -8.00
N ASP A 156 37.94 28.81 -7.76
CA ASP A 156 37.72 30.22 -8.09
C ASP A 156 38.56 31.17 -7.22
N SER A 157 38.92 30.75 -5.99
CA SER A 157 39.75 31.55 -5.08
C SER A 157 41.26 31.46 -5.37
N GLN A 158 41.67 30.62 -6.33
CA GLN A 158 43.07 30.42 -6.75
C GLN A 158 43.36 30.99 -8.15
N LEU A 159 42.37 31.63 -8.78
CA LEU A 159 42.47 32.40 -10.02
C LEU A 159 42.56 33.89 -9.69
#